data_AF-A0AAD2K0Z0-F1
#
_entry.id   AF-A0AAD2K0Z0-F1
#
_cell.length_a   1.000
_cell.length_b   1.000
_cell.length_c   1.000
_cell.angle_alpha   90.00
_cell.angle_beta   90.00
_cell.angle_gamma   90.00
#
_symmetry.space_group_name_H-M   'P 1'
#
loop_
_entity.id
_entity.type
_entity.pdbx_description
1 polymer ?
#
loop_
_entity_poly.entity_id
_entity_poly.type
_entity_poly.pdbx_seq_one_letter_code
_entity_poly.pdbx_strand_id
1 'polypeptide(L)'
;MGAADCTGLTRAGMRWLSKCGYGLPSPMRGRLPLDELKIELDQKLRYSTLTFPVSEALFAQLPLSDECRTRCVLYVTFEEQTATTLAKGPALITLERVPGKMVLFFAHYGHRRIQPRSLAEAKDYLADLEMRVPIPDWFYETLERLEEVGDPVVSTIRVPPTSFIRYHLAHDLPSNFVALGDSVMNINPTFAEGTSKAARCALALKKSLLALPSGVRVLPADFGAKFFEEQNAKTAWMWESTRVNDYGQPTTEPIKGESLSSGALLRWYSRHLMKLTATDELAAWAFYTFQVGYGSGIEGFHPHVVAKVLWNAFTGHWRSDMLRK
;
A
#
# COMPACT_ATOMS: atom_id res chain seq x y z
N MET A 1 -8.13 -1.03 34.26
CA MET A 1 -8.94 -1.07 33.02
C MET A 1 -8.02 -0.72 31.87
N GLY A 2 -7.91 -1.54 30.82
CA GLY A 2 -7.08 -1.23 29.64
C GLY A 2 -7.85 -0.39 28.61
N ALA A 3 -7.15 0.42 27.82
CA ALA A 3 -7.72 1.20 26.73
C ALA A 3 -7.02 0.87 25.41
N ALA A 4 -7.80 0.56 24.38
CA ALA A 4 -7.29 0.26 23.04
C ALA A 4 -7.94 1.19 22.00
N ASP A 5 -7.13 2.00 21.31
CA ASP A 5 -7.60 2.79 20.17
C ASP A 5 -7.58 1.95 18.89
N CYS A 6 -8.78 1.61 18.42
CA CYS A 6 -9.04 0.97 17.12
C CYS A 6 -10.02 1.80 16.27
N THR A 7 -10.07 3.12 16.49
CA THR A 7 -10.99 4.05 15.81
C THR A 7 -10.60 4.40 14.38
N GLY A 8 -9.56 3.75 13.86
CA GLY A 8 -9.08 3.90 12.49
C GLY A 8 -8.60 5.33 12.21
N LEU A 9 -9.03 5.92 11.10
CA LEU A 9 -8.60 7.26 10.68
C LEU A 9 -8.99 8.37 11.68
N THR A 10 -9.99 8.15 12.53
CA THR A 10 -10.42 9.13 13.55
C THR A 10 -9.36 9.32 14.64
N ARG A 11 -8.56 8.29 14.95
CA ARG A 11 -7.41 8.37 15.90
C ARG A 11 -7.78 9.00 17.23
N ALA A 12 -8.91 8.58 17.78
CA ALA A 12 -9.49 9.18 18.97
C ALA A 12 -8.55 9.13 20.19
N GLY A 13 -7.61 8.18 20.22
CA GLY A 13 -6.60 8.02 21.25
C GLY A 13 -5.76 9.28 21.48
N MET A 14 -5.35 9.99 20.42
CA MET A 14 -4.62 11.26 20.56
C MET A 14 -5.42 12.30 21.34
N ARG A 15 -6.73 12.38 21.07
CA ARG A 15 -7.63 13.31 21.77
C ARG A 15 -7.87 12.89 23.22
N TRP A 16 -8.02 11.60 23.48
CA TRP A 16 -8.20 11.07 24.84
C TRP A 16 -6.96 11.31 25.70
N LEU A 17 -5.77 10.98 25.18
CA LEU A 17 -4.50 11.18 25.86
C LEU A 17 -4.28 12.65 26.22
N SER A 18 -4.47 13.56 25.25
CA SER A 18 -4.34 15.00 25.46
C SER A 18 -5.29 15.51 26.55
N LYS A 19 -6.58 15.11 26.51
CA LYS A 19 -7.57 15.53 27.51
C LYS A 19 -7.27 15.00 28.91
N CYS A 20 -6.58 13.87 29.03
CA CYS A 20 -6.17 13.30 30.29
C CYS A 20 -4.80 13.82 30.78
N GLY A 21 -4.17 14.76 30.06
CA GLY A 21 -2.90 15.37 30.45
C GLY A 21 -1.65 14.56 30.11
N TYR A 22 -1.76 13.52 29.27
CA TYR A 22 -0.63 12.70 28.82
C TYR A 22 0.10 13.29 27.62
N GLY A 23 1.34 12.83 27.38
CA GLY A 23 2.11 13.21 26.21
C GLY A 23 2.74 14.60 26.30
N LEU A 24 3.07 15.03 27.52
CA LEU A 24 3.76 16.29 27.79
C LEU A 24 5.19 16.32 27.23
N PRO A 25 5.76 17.53 26.98
CA PRO A 25 7.14 17.67 26.55
C PRO A 25 8.11 16.91 27.46
N SER A 26 9.08 16.22 26.85
CA SER A 26 10.07 15.46 27.59
C SER A 26 11.44 16.16 27.57
N PRO A 27 12.17 16.18 28.71
CA PRO A 27 13.58 16.54 28.69
C PRO A 27 14.46 15.43 28.09
N MET A 28 13.93 14.22 27.88
CA MET A 28 14.68 13.10 27.33
C MET A 28 14.87 13.23 25.82
N ARG A 29 16.13 13.17 25.37
CA ARG A 29 16.47 13.19 23.95
C ARG A 29 15.80 12.03 23.21
N GLY A 30 15.20 12.34 22.06
CA GLY A 30 14.57 11.34 21.18
C GLY A 30 13.12 10.98 21.56
N ARG A 31 12.59 11.56 22.64
CA ARG A 31 11.15 11.48 22.94
C ARG A 31 10.45 12.75 22.45
N LEU A 32 9.19 12.60 22.02
CA LEU A 32 8.40 13.65 21.40
C LEU A 32 7.11 13.90 22.19
N PRO A 33 6.64 15.16 22.28
CA PRO A 33 5.31 15.47 22.79
C PRO A 33 4.23 14.96 21.83
N LEU A 34 3.00 14.84 22.34
CA LEU A 34 1.87 14.23 21.63
C LEU A 34 1.58 14.88 20.27
N ASP A 35 1.64 16.20 20.19
CA ASP A 35 1.38 16.99 18.98
C ASP A 35 2.46 16.84 17.89
N GLU A 36 3.65 16.34 18.23
CA GLU A 36 4.74 16.07 17.28
C GLU A 36 4.87 14.60 16.86
N LEU A 37 4.07 13.70 17.45
CA LEU A 37 4.13 12.27 17.11
C LEU A 37 3.67 11.97 15.68
N LYS A 38 2.72 12.76 15.18
CA LYS A 38 2.11 12.54 13.87
C LYS A 38 2.98 13.14 12.79
N ILE A 39 3.38 12.30 11.84
CA ILE A 39 3.91 12.70 10.54
C ILE A 39 2.94 12.30 9.43
N GLU A 40 2.92 13.07 8.35
CA GLU A 40 2.07 12.80 7.21
C GLU A 40 2.70 13.27 5.90
N LEU A 41 2.35 12.60 4.82
CA LEU A 41 2.59 12.99 3.45
C LEU A 41 1.25 12.90 2.70
N ASP A 42 1.06 13.74 1.70
CA ASP A 42 -0.15 13.70 0.87
C ASP A 42 0.22 13.42 -0.58
N GLN A 43 0.08 12.15 -0.95
CA GLN A 43 0.32 11.64 -2.29
C GLN A 43 -0.72 12.09 -3.33
N LYS A 44 -1.80 12.77 -2.91
CA LYS A 44 -2.90 13.22 -3.78
C LYS A 44 -3.53 12.08 -4.60
N LEU A 45 -3.66 10.91 -4.00
CA LEU A 45 -4.14 9.69 -4.66
C LEU A 45 -5.66 9.65 -4.78
N ARG A 46 -6.15 9.16 -5.91
CA ARG A 46 -7.57 9.10 -6.26
C ARG A 46 -7.90 7.75 -6.87
N TYR A 47 -9.06 7.21 -6.49
CA TYR A 47 -9.57 5.93 -6.99
C TYR A 47 -10.95 6.05 -7.60
N SER A 48 -11.22 5.26 -8.63
CA SER A 48 -12.58 4.87 -8.94
C SER A 48 -12.71 3.36 -9.01
N THR A 49 -13.90 2.87 -8.67
CA THR A 49 -14.24 1.46 -8.73
C THR A 49 -15.58 1.33 -9.40
N LEU A 50 -15.63 0.56 -10.49
CA LEU A 50 -16.82 0.19 -11.22
C LEU A 50 -17.10 -1.28 -10.90
N THR A 51 -18.24 -1.55 -10.27
CA THR A 51 -18.63 -2.91 -9.88
C THR A 51 -19.82 -3.36 -10.72
N PHE A 52 -19.63 -4.42 -11.48
CA PHE A 52 -20.64 -5.01 -12.35
C PHE A 52 -21.20 -6.29 -11.72
N PRO A 53 -22.52 -6.48 -11.64
CA PRO A 53 -23.11 -7.74 -11.20
C PRO A 53 -22.97 -8.80 -12.30
N VAL A 54 -22.13 -9.82 -12.08
CA VAL A 54 -21.83 -10.82 -13.11
C VAL A 54 -22.27 -12.20 -12.62
N SER A 55 -23.19 -12.82 -13.36
CA SER A 55 -23.60 -14.20 -13.09
C SER A 55 -22.49 -15.18 -13.46
N GLU A 56 -22.48 -16.37 -12.85
CA GLU A 56 -21.54 -17.43 -13.21
C GLU A 56 -21.64 -17.84 -14.69
N ALA A 57 -22.86 -17.80 -15.25
CA ALA A 57 -23.09 -18.10 -16.67
C ALA A 57 -22.42 -17.07 -17.59
N LEU A 58 -22.51 -15.78 -17.26
CA LEU A 58 -21.82 -14.73 -18.03
C LEU A 58 -20.30 -14.80 -17.82
N PHE A 59 -19.84 -15.02 -16.59
CA PHE A 59 -18.41 -15.18 -16.31
C PHE A 59 -17.78 -16.33 -17.12
N ALA A 60 -18.48 -17.45 -17.26
CA ALA A 60 -18.04 -18.58 -18.07
C ALA A 60 -17.85 -18.22 -19.56
N GLN A 61 -18.59 -17.22 -20.06
CA GLN A 61 -18.53 -16.75 -21.45
C GLN A 61 -17.48 -15.66 -21.69
N LEU A 62 -16.89 -15.07 -20.64
CA LEU A 62 -15.83 -14.08 -20.79
C LEU A 62 -14.61 -14.69 -21.52
N PRO A 63 -13.84 -13.91 -22.29
CA PRO A 63 -12.69 -14.37 -23.07
C PRO A 63 -11.44 -14.63 -22.20
N LEU A 64 -11.61 -15.33 -21.08
CA LEU A 64 -10.55 -15.63 -20.12
C LEU A 64 -9.93 -17.00 -20.40
N SER A 65 -8.60 -17.10 -20.27
CA SER A 65 -7.91 -18.38 -20.24
C SER A 65 -8.29 -19.20 -19.00
N ASP A 66 -8.10 -20.52 -19.06
CA ASP A 66 -8.37 -21.41 -17.91
C ASP A 66 -7.55 -21.00 -16.67
N GLU A 67 -6.31 -20.55 -16.88
CA GLU A 67 -5.46 -20.02 -15.81
C GLU A 67 -6.09 -18.79 -15.15
N CYS A 68 -6.54 -17.81 -15.94
CA CYS A 68 -7.20 -16.61 -15.43
C CYS A 68 -8.47 -16.93 -14.64
N ARG A 69 -9.26 -17.92 -15.07
CA ARG A 69 -10.53 -18.29 -14.41
C ARG A 69 -10.38 -18.77 -12.97
N THR A 70 -9.20 -19.27 -12.61
CA THR A 70 -8.88 -19.73 -11.24
C THR A 70 -8.45 -18.59 -10.30
N ARG A 71 -8.25 -17.38 -10.82
CA ARG A 71 -7.70 -16.24 -10.07
C ARG A 71 -8.79 -15.27 -9.61
N CYS A 72 -8.53 -14.61 -8.48
CA CYS A 72 -9.32 -13.46 -8.03
C CYS A 72 -8.92 -12.20 -8.80
N VAL A 73 -7.62 -11.92 -8.90
CA VAL A 73 -7.09 -10.81 -9.72
C VAL A 73 -6.83 -11.34 -11.13
N LEU A 74 -7.60 -10.86 -12.10
CA LEU A 74 -7.51 -11.29 -13.50
C LEU A 74 -6.47 -10.48 -14.27
N TYR A 75 -6.35 -9.20 -13.94
CA TYR A 75 -5.40 -8.28 -14.55
C TYR A 75 -4.95 -7.24 -13.54
N VAL A 76 -3.66 -6.92 -13.57
CA VAL A 76 -3.07 -5.78 -12.85
C VAL A 76 -2.03 -5.14 -13.75
N THR A 77 -2.06 -3.82 -13.86
CA THR A 77 -1.00 -3.10 -14.57
C THR A 77 -0.73 -1.74 -13.96
N PHE A 78 0.53 -1.32 -14.09
CA PHE A 78 0.98 0.04 -13.79
C PHE A 78 1.36 0.72 -15.10
N GLU A 79 0.93 1.97 -15.26
CA GLU A 79 1.36 2.80 -16.38
C GLU A 79 2.89 3.04 -16.31
N GLU A 80 3.55 3.11 -17.46
CA GLU A 80 5.00 3.38 -17.47
C GLU A 80 5.27 4.75 -16.86
N GLN A 81 6.33 4.89 -16.06
CA GLN A 81 6.71 6.16 -15.42
C GLN A 81 7.66 6.96 -16.31
N THR A 82 7.11 7.58 -17.36
CA THR A 82 7.78 8.55 -18.23
C THR A 82 7.67 9.97 -17.64
N ALA A 83 8.41 10.93 -18.17
CA ALA A 83 8.25 12.33 -17.78
C ALA A 83 6.81 12.84 -18.02
N THR A 84 6.18 12.36 -19.10
CA THR A 84 4.80 12.71 -19.48
C THR A 84 3.79 12.12 -18.50
N THR A 85 3.86 10.82 -18.22
CA THR A 85 2.91 10.16 -17.30
C THR A 85 3.09 10.62 -15.86
N LEU A 86 4.32 10.91 -15.42
CA LEU A 86 4.58 11.50 -14.11
C LEU A 86 3.92 12.89 -13.97
N ALA A 87 3.89 13.68 -15.05
CA ALA A 87 3.20 14.97 -15.06
C ALA A 87 1.67 14.83 -15.06
N LYS A 88 1.13 13.75 -15.65
CA LYS A 88 -0.31 13.42 -15.62
C LYS A 88 -0.74 12.76 -14.30
N GLY A 89 0.18 12.08 -13.61
CA GLY A 89 -0.10 11.18 -12.51
C GLY A 89 -0.24 9.74 -13.03
N PRO A 90 0.74 8.85 -12.80
CA PRO A 90 0.73 7.51 -13.36
C PRO A 90 -0.44 6.70 -12.80
N ALA A 91 -1.03 5.87 -13.67
CA ALA A 91 -2.18 5.05 -13.33
C ALA A 91 -1.81 3.63 -12.84
N LEU A 92 -2.67 3.06 -12.01
CA LEU A 92 -2.78 1.64 -11.70
C LEU A 92 -4.20 1.19 -12.07
N ILE A 93 -4.31 0.03 -12.71
CA ILE A 93 -5.59 -0.60 -13.04
C ILE A 93 -5.60 -2.04 -12.57
N THR A 94 -6.72 -2.46 -12.00
CA THR A 94 -7.01 -3.88 -11.76
C THR A 94 -8.36 -4.27 -12.31
N LEU A 95 -8.45 -5.53 -12.78
CA LEU A 95 -9.70 -6.22 -13.05
C LEU A 95 -9.75 -7.45 -12.15
N GLU A 96 -10.77 -7.52 -11.31
CA GLU A 96 -10.90 -8.53 -10.27
C GLU A 96 -12.25 -9.22 -10.35
N ARG A 97 -12.26 -10.51 -10.03
CA ARG A 97 -13.45 -11.33 -9.86
C ARG A 97 -13.74 -11.47 -8.37
N VAL A 98 -14.93 -11.06 -7.97
CA VAL A 98 -15.52 -11.37 -6.66
C VAL A 98 -16.74 -12.24 -6.92
N PRO A 99 -17.09 -13.24 -6.08
CA PRO A 99 -18.29 -14.04 -6.32
C PRO A 99 -19.54 -13.17 -6.61
N GLY A 100 -20.15 -13.38 -7.78
CA GLY A 100 -21.30 -12.63 -8.29
C GLY A 100 -20.99 -11.24 -8.88
N LYS A 101 -19.71 -10.83 -8.98
CA LYS A 101 -19.32 -9.48 -9.39
C LYS A 101 -17.99 -9.43 -10.14
N MET A 102 -17.86 -8.49 -11.06
CA MET A 102 -16.58 -8.06 -11.61
C MET A 102 -16.28 -6.65 -11.13
N VAL A 103 -15.05 -6.39 -10.74
CA VAL A 103 -14.60 -5.13 -10.18
C VAL A 103 -13.49 -4.58 -11.06
N LEU A 104 -13.75 -3.41 -11.65
CA LEU A 104 -12.76 -2.65 -12.40
C LEU A 104 -12.33 -1.46 -11.55
N PHE A 105 -11.06 -1.45 -11.17
CA PHE A 105 -10.48 -0.44 -10.29
C PHE A 105 -9.45 0.41 -11.04
N PHE A 106 -9.54 1.71 -10.84
CA PHE A 106 -8.62 2.70 -11.36
C PHE A 106 -8.03 3.49 -10.20
N ALA A 107 -6.71 3.66 -10.21
CA ALA A 107 -6.00 4.54 -9.30
C ALA A 107 -5.06 5.45 -10.08
N HIS A 108 -4.90 6.69 -9.63
CA HIS A 108 -3.88 7.60 -10.13
C HIS A 108 -3.51 8.66 -9.09
N TYR A 109 -2.31 9.21 -9.24
CA TYR A 109 -1.80 10.30 -8.42
C TYR A 109 -2.21 11.66 -9.00
N GLY A 110 -2.39 12.66 -8.14
CA GLY A 110 -2.66 14.04 -8.56
C GLY A 110 -4.11 14.35 -8.90
N HIS A 111 -4.31 15.28 -9.84
CA HIS A 111 -5.63 15.85 -10.16
C HIS A 111 -5.88 16.04 -11.66
N ARG A 112 -4.96 15.60 -12.52
CA ARG A 112 -5.07 15.81 -13.97
C ARG A 112 -5.91 14.74 -14.67
N ARG A 113 -5.99 13.54 -14.10
CA ARG A 113 -6.84 12.46 -14.60
C ARG A 113 -8.23 12.55 -13.99
N ILE A 114 -9.22 12.14 -14.77
CA ILE A 114 -10.57 11.91 -14.26
C ILE A 114 -10.63 10.61 -13.45
N GLN A 115 -11.60 10.49 -12.55
CA GLN A 115 -11.95 9.24 -11.89
C GLN A 115 -13.13 8.63 -12.68
N PRO A 116 -12.92 7.60 -13.52
CA PRO A 116 -13.99 7.03 -14.34
C PRO A 116 -15.24 6.70 -13.53
N ARG A 117 -16.41 7.07 -14.04
CA ARG A 117 -17.74 6.84 -13.45
C ARG A 117 -18.68 6.07 -14.36
N SER A 118 -18.24 5.72 -15.56
CA SER A 118 -18.99 4.91 -16.50
C SER A 118 -18.02 4.03 -17.27
N LEU A 119 -18.55 3.01 -17.95
CA LEU A 119 -17.73 2.15 -18.80
C LEU A 119 -17.14 2.93 -19.99
N ALA A 120 -17.87 3.93 -20.52
CA ALA A 120 -17.37 4.82 -21.57
C ALA A 120 -16.15 5.62 -21.08
N GLU A 121 -16.26 6.29 -19.93
CA GLU A 121 -15.14 7.02 -19.33
C GLU A 121 -13.96 6.09 -18.97
N ALA A 122 -14.25 4.85 -18.59
CA ALA A 122 -13.23 3.83 -18.35
C ALA A 122 -12.48 3.47 -19.63
N LYS A 123 -13.19 3.27 -20.76
CA LYS A 123 -12.58 3.02 -22.07
C LYS A 123 -11.71 4.20 -22.52
N ASP A 124 -12.20 5.43 -22.37
CA ASP A 124 -11.43 6.65 -22.68
C ASP A 124 -10.17 6.76 -21.79
N TYR A 125 -10.30 6.44 -20.50
CA TYR A 125 -9.18 6.44 -19.57
C TYR A 125 -8.10 5.41 -19.98
N LEU A 126 -8.51 4.21 -20.38
CA LEU A 126 -7.61 3.15 -20.83
C LEU A 126 -6.87 3.54 -22.12
N ALA A 127 -7.56 4.23 -23.04
CA ALA A 127 -6.99 4.70 -24.29
C ALA A 127 -5.93 5.81 -24.11
N ASP A 128 -5.99 6.61 -23.04
CA ASP A 128 -4.98 7.65 -22.73
C ASP A 128 -3.70 7.09 -22.06
N LEU A 129 -3.67 5.81 -21.70
CA LEU A 129 -2.51 5.24 -20.99
C LEU A 129 -1.29 5.04 -21.88
N GLU A 130 -0.13 5.42 -21.35
CA GLU A 130 1.16 5.10 -21.95
C GLU A 130 1.69 3.77 -21.39
N MET A 131 1.44 2.70 -22.14
CA MET A 131 1.82 1.35 -21.77
C MET A 131 3.04 0.88 -22.55
N ARG A 132 4.01 0.24 -21.86
CA ARG A 132 5.13 -0.44 -22.54
C ARG A 132 4.65 -1.68 -23.29
N VAL A 133 3.71 -2.41 -22.70
CA VAL A 133 3.04 -3.57 -23.28
C VAL A 133 1.56 -3.22 -23.38
N PRO A 134 0.95 -3.26 -24.58
CA PRO A 134 -0.47 -2.96 -24.73
C PRO A 134 -1.34 -3.80 -23.79
N ILE A 135 -2.44 -3.21 -23.34
CA ILE A 135 -3.47 -3.95 -22.59
C ILE A 135 -4.01 -5.06 -23.53
N PRO A 136 -4.10 -6.33 -23.07
CA PRO A 136 -4.51 -7.44 -23.93
C PRO A 136 -5.91 -7.28 -24.52
N ASP A 137 -6.14 -7.77 -25.74
CA ASP A 137 -7.44 -7.67 -26.43
C ASP A 137 -8.60 -8.29 -25.63
N TRP A 138 -8.36 -9.44 -24.97
CA TRP A 138 -9.36 -10.09 -24.12
C TRP A 138 -9.89 -9.17 -23.00
N PHE A 139 -9.07 -8.21 -22.54
CA PHE A 139 -9.49 -7.25 -21.52
C PHE A 139 -10.56 -6.33 -22.07
N TYR A 140 -10.36 -5.79 -23.29
CA TYR A 140 -11.35 -4.94 -23.95
C TYR A 140 -12.61 -5.72 -24.33
N GLU A 141 -12.48 -6.94 -24.86
CA GLU A 141 -13.62 -7.83 -25.09
C GLU A 141 -14.39 -8.12 -23.80
N THR A 142 -13.69 -8.27 -22.67
CA THR A 142 -14.35 -8.40 -21.35
C THR A 142 -15.15 -7.16 -21.00
N LEU A 143 -14.62 -5.96 -21.25
CA LEU A 143 -15.35 -4.71 -21.03
C LEU A 143 -16.61 -4.63 -21.89
N GLU A 144 -16.55 -5.04 -23.15
CA GLU A 144 -17.73 -5.10 -24.03
C GLU A 144 -18.81 -6.03 -23.48
N ARG A 145 -18.44 -7.20 -22.95
CA ARG A 145 -19.39 -8.10 -22.28
C ARG A 145 -19.99 -7.51 -21.00
N LEU A 146 -19.22 -6.72 -20.26
CA LEU A 146 -19.72 -6.02 -19.07
C LEU A 146 -20.71 -4.90 -19.42
N GLU A 147 -20.61 -4.32 -20.62
CA GLU A 147 -21.57 -3.34 -21.11
C GLU A 147 -22.98 -3.92 -21.26
N GLU A 148 -23.08 -5.19 -21.67
CA GLU A 148 -24.35 -5.92 -21.81
C GLU A 148 -25.09 -6.13 -20.47
N VAL A 149 -24.38 -6.04 -19.34
CA VAL A 149 -24.92 -6.20 -17.98
C VAL A 149 -25.67 -4.95 -17.50
N GLY A 150 -25.36 -3.78 -18.07
CA GLY A 150 -25.88 -2.49 -17.65
C GLY A 150 -24.90 -1.68 -16.79
N ASP A 151 -25.42 -0.64 -16.15
CA ASP A 151 -24.59 0.34 -15.45
C ASP A 151 -23.91 -0.22 -14.19
N PRO A 152 -22.60 0.06 -13.99
CA PRO A 152 -21.90 -0.38 -12.79
C PRO A 152 -22.33 0.41 -11.56
N VAL A 153 -22.16 -0.20 -10.39
CA VAL A 153 -22.10 0.55 -9.13
C VAL A 153 -20.75 1.24 -9.05
N VAL A 154 -20.76 2.56 -8.90
CA VAL A 154 -19.56 3.41 -8.94
C VAL A 154 -19.21 3.91 -7.54
N SER A 155 -17.93 3.80 -7.18
CA SER A 155 -17.35 4.45 -6.01
C SER A 155 -16.16 5.30 -6.43
N THR A 156 -16.11 6.57 -6.01
CA THR A 156 -14.96 7.46 -6.24
C THR A 156 -14.43 7.97 -4.91
N ILE A 157 -13.12 7.84 -4.69
CA ILE A 157 -12.48 8.17 -3.43
C ILE A 157 -11.26 9.06 -3.68
N ARG A 158 -11.11 10.15 -2.92
CA ARG A 158 -9.81 10.81 -2.73
C ARG A 158 -9.20 10.23 -1.46
N VAL A 159 -8.10 9.51 -1.61
CA VAL A 159 -7.40 8.89 -0.49
C VAL A 159 -6.86 10.00 0.40
N PRO A 160 -7.10 9.97 1.72
CA PRO A 160 -6.55 10.96 2.64
C PRO A 160 -5.02 10.82 2.75
N PRO A 161 -4.33 11.84 3.29
CA PRO A 161 -2.90 11.78 3.54
C PRO A 161 -2.48 10.50 4.29
N THR A 162 -1.44 9.86 3.77
CA THR A 162 -0.71 8.79 4.43
C THR A 162 -0.04 9.35 5.69
N SER A 163 -0.21 8.69 6.84
CA SER A 163 0.24 9.24 8.12
C SER A 163 0.59 8.19 9.15
N PHE A 164 1.52 8.54 10.05
CA PHE A 164 2.03 7.67 11.10
C PHE A 164 2.10 8.45 12.43
N ILE A 165 1.39 7.97 13.45
CA ILE A 165 1.53 8.40 14.83
C ILE A 165 2.59 7.54 15.49
N ARG A 166 3.75 8.15 15.76
CA ARG A 166 4.93 7.47 16.28
C ARG A 166 4.88 7.28 17.79
N TYR A 167 3.87 6.57 18.30
CA TYR A 167 3.67 6.33 19.74
C TYR A 167 4.90 5.74 20.45
N HIS A 168 5.77 5.02 19.73
CA HIS A 168 7.03 4.51 20.27
C HIS A 168 8.04 5.61 20.66
N LEU A 169 7.88 6.83 20.12
CA LEU A 169 8.66 8.02 20.49
C LEU A 169 7.97 8.87 21.56
N ALA A 170 6.74 8.53 21.95
CA ALA A 170 6.01 9.32 22.93
C ALA A 170 6.67 9.25 24.31
N HIS A 171 6.52 10.34 25.06
CA HIS A 171 6.79 10.40 26.48
C HIS A 171 5.47 10.38 27.26
N ASP A 172 5.51 9.91 28.51
CA ASP A 172 4.38 10.01 29.44
C ASP A 172 3.05 9.49 28.84
N LEU A 173 3.09 8.26 28.31
CA LEU A 173 1.88 7.54 27.92
C LEU A 173 1.45 6.62 29.07
N PRO A 174 0.14 6.45 29.29
CA PRO A 174 -0.35 5.55 30.30
C PRO A 174 -0.06 4.11 29.92
N SER A 175 0.41 3.32 30.89
CA SER A 175 0.91 1.95 30.67
C SER A 175 -0.15 0.99 30.12
N ASN A 176 -1.43 1.32 30.27
CA ASN A 176 -2.59 0.55 29.87
C ASN A 176 -3.23 1.02 28.56
N PHE A 177 -2.60 1.96 27.83
CA PHE A 177 -3.05 2.42 26.52
C PHE A 177 -2.27 1.74 25.39
N VAL A 178 -3.01 1.27 24.39
CA VAL A 178 -2.48 0.74 23.13
C VAL A 178 -3.26 1.32 21.96
N ALA A 179 -2.64 1.39 20.78
CA ALA A 179 -3.31 1.76 19.53
C ALA A 179 -2.96 0.75 18.43
N LEU A 180 -3.90 0.46 17.53
CA LEU A 180 -3.76 -0.60 16.53
C LEU A 180 -4.26 -0.15 15.16
N GLY A 181 -3.70 -0.75 14.10
CA GLY A 181 -4.17 -0.54 12.73
C GLY A 181 -4.05 0.91 12.26
N ASP A 182 -5.11 1.43 11.63
CA ASP A 182 -5.12 2.78 11.05
C ASP A 182 -5.09 3.90 12.11
N SER A 183 -5.39 3.57 13.38
CA SER A 183 -5.18 4.49 14.51
C SER A 183 -3.70 4.79 14.75
N VAL A 184 -2.79 3.92 14.32
CA VAL A 184 -1.34 4.13 14.41
C VAL A 184 -0.80 4.64 13.09
N MET A 185 -1.13 3.96 11.99
CA MET A 185 -0.50 4.22 10.70
C MET A 185 -1.50 3.97 9.58
N ASN A 186 -1.76 4.96 8.74
CA ASN A 186 -2.50 4.83 7.50
C ASN A 186 -1.50 4.93 6.34
N ILE A 187 -1.46 3.92 5.48
CA ILE A 187 -0.53 3.81 4.35
C ILE A 187 -1.29 3.82 3.04
N ASN A 188 -0.57 4.05 1.94
CA ASN A 188 -1.14 4.07 0.61
C ASN A 188 -1.78 2.69 0.27
N PRO A 189 -3.10 2.65 -0.03
CA PRO A 189 -3.78 1.39 -0.33
C PRO A 189 -3.30 0.70 -1.61
N THR A 190 -2.66 1.42 -2.54
CA THR A 190 -2.08 0.87 -3.79
C THR A 190 -1.15 -0.30 -3.54
N PHE A 191 -0.48 -0.35 -2.38
CA PHE A 191 0.44 -1.44 -2.03
C PHE A 191 -0.23 -2.63 -1.31
N ALA A 192 -1.53 -2.56 -1.04
CA ALA A 192 -2.33 -3.63 -0.42
C ALA A 192 -1.83 -4.16 0.95
N GLU A 193 -1.10 -3.33 1.71
CA GLU A 193 -0.44 -3.74 2.96
C GLU A 193 -1.33 -3.57 4.22
N GLY A 194 -2.52 -2.96 4.11
CA GLY A 194 -3.35 -2.55 5.25
C GLY A 194 -3.74 -3.67 6.22
N THR A 195 -4.26 -4.78 5.70
CA THR A 195 -4.66 -5.96 6.50
C THR A 195 -3.43 -6.62 7.14
N SER A 196 -2.36 -6.75 6.36
CA SER A 196 -1.05 -7.24 6.79
C SER A 196 -0.49 -6.44 7.97
N LYS A 197 -0.59 -5.12 7.91
CA LYS A 197 -0.20 -4.20 8.99
C LYS A 197 -1.06 -4.41 10.24
N ALA A 198 -2.39 -4.47 10.09
CA ALA A 198 -3.31 -4.67 11.21
C ALA A 198 -3.04 -6.00 11.94
N ALA A 199 -2.82 -7.08 11.19
CA ALA A 199 -2.45 -8.39 11.74
C ALA A 199 -1.13 -8.32 12.52
N ARG A 200 -0.10 -7.63 12.00
CA ARG A 200 1.18 -7.44 12.71
C ARG A 200 1.04 -6.64 13.99
N CYS A 201 0.19 -5.62 14.01
CA CYS A 201 -0.14 -4.88 15.24
C CYS A 201 -0.75 -5.81 16.30
N ALA A 202 -1.71 -6.66 15.91
CA ALA A 202 -2.32 -7.63 16.81
C ALA A 202 -1.31 -8.68 17.32
N LEU A 203 -0.38 -9.14 16.46
CA LEU A 203 0.69 -10.06 16.85
C LEU A 203 1.68 -9.41 17.84
N ALA A 204 2.02 -8.13 17.65
CA ALA A 204 2.82 -7.38 18.61
C ALA A 204 2.11 -7.32 19.98
N LEU A 205 0.81 -7.01 20.00
CA LEU A 205 0.03 -6.98 21.24
C LEU A 205 -0.01 -8.36 21.92
N LYS A 206 -0.28 -9.42 21.15
CA LYS A 206 -0.25 -10.80 21.66
C LYS A 206 1.10 -11.14 22.28
N LYS A 207 2.21 -10.81 21.62
CA LYS A 207 3.56 -11.06 22.14
C LYS A 207 3.79 -10.30 23.46
N SER A 208 3.42 -9.02 23.52
CA SER A 208 3.60 -8.22 24.74
C SER A 208 2.78 -8.75 25.91
N LEU A 209 1.55 -9.21 25.66
CA LEU A 209 0.69 -9.81 26.70
C LEU A 209 1.22 -11.17 27.18
N LEU A 210 1.70 -12.03 26.26
CA LEU A 210 2.26 -13.34 26.61
C LEU A 210 3.60 -13.26 27.34
N ALA A 211 4.32 -12.15 27.21
CA ALA A 211 5.56 -11.91 27.96
C ALA A 211 5.31 -11.56 29.44
N LEU A 212 4.06 -11.32 29.84
CA LEU A 212 3.73 -11.05 31.23
C LEU A 212 3.76 -12.35 32.05
N PRO A 213 4.28 -12.31 33.30
CA PRO A 213 4.18 -13.44 34.21
C PRO A 213 2.73 -13.91 34.41
N SER A 214 2.54 -15.22 34.58
CA SER A 214 1.21 -15.78 34.85
C SER A 214 0.62 -15.20 36.13
N GLY A 215 -0.68 -14.85 36.11
CA GLY A 215 -1.39 -14.32 37.28
C GLY A 215 -1.21 -12.83 37.55
N VAL A 216 -0.50 -12.09 36.67
CA VAL A 216 -0.39 -10.63 36.78
C VAL A 216 -1.77 -9.97 36.68
N ARG A 217 -2.11 -9.16 37.70
CA ARG A 217 -3.36 -8.37 37.76
C ARG A 217 -3.17 -6.91 37.37
N VAL A 218 -1.93 -6.42 37.34
CA VAL A 218 -1.57 -5.02 37.06
C VAL A 218 -0.48 -5.00 35.99
N LEU A 219 -0.72 -4.24 34.91
CA LEU A 219 0.27 -4.11 33.85
C LEU A 219 1.53 -3.39 34.36
N PRO A 220 2.74 -3.84 33.96
CA PRO A 220 3.97 -3.11 34.23
C PRO A 220 3.88 -1.65 33.77
N ALA A 221 4.53 -0.74 34.50
CA ALA A 221 4.52 0.70 34.17
C ALA A 221 5.04 1.00 32.75
N ASP A 222 5.91 0.14 32.22
CA ASP A 222 6.52 0.26 30.90
C ASP A 222 5.81 -0.57 29.81
N PHE A 223 4.66 -1.20 30.11
CA PHE A 223 3.96 -2.09 29.17
C PHE A 223 3.63 -1.40 27.84
N GLY A 224 2.98 -0.23 27.90
CA GLY A 224 2.61 0.54 26.71
C GLY A 224 3.83 0.90 25.84
N ALA A 225 4.91 1.36 26.48
CA ALA A 225 6.16 1.70 25.78
C ALA A 225 6.76 0.48 25.06
N LYS A 226 6.90 -0.66 25.77
CA LYS A 226 7.39 -1.92 25.19
C LYS A 226 6.50 -2.44 24.06
N PHE A 227 5.18 -2.29 24.20
CA PHE A 227 4.25 -2.64 23.13
C PHE A 227 4.47 -1.77 21.88
N PHE A 228 4.57 -0.45 22.03
CA PHE A 228 4.77 0.43 20.87
C PHE A 228 6.15 0.23 20.21
N GLU A 229 7.18 -0.09 20.99
CA GLU A 229 8.49 -0.49 20.46
C GLU A 229 8.40 -1.78 19.62
N GLU A 230 7.73 -2.82 20.14
CA GLU A 230 7.51 -4.07 19.40
C GLU A 230 6.64 -3.86 18.15
N GLN A 231 5.58 -3.05 18.25
CA GLN A 231 4.73 -2.71 17.11
C GLN A 231 5.56 -2.01 16.03
N ASN A 232 6.33 -1.00 16.41
CA ASN A 232 7.17 -0.26 15.49
C ASN A 232 8.20 -1.18 14.79
N ALA A 233 8.84 -2.06 15.54
CA ALA A 233 9.79 -3.03 14.97
C ALA A 233 9.16 -3.94 13.89
N LYS A 234 7.85 -4.19 13.95
CA LYS A 234 7.14 -5.02 12.96
C LYS A 234 6.53 -4.25 11.79
N THR A 235 6.22 -2.97 11.96
CA THR A 235 5.42 -2.21 10.99
C THR A 235 6.12 -0.99 10.40
N ALA A 236 7.23 -0.50 11.00
CA ALA A 236 7.91 0.70 10.51
C ALA A 236 8.34 0.61 9.05
N TRP A 237 8.77 -0.57 8.60
CA TRP A 237 9.19 -0.76 7.21
C TRP A 237 8.07 -0.51 6.19
N MET A 238 6.80 -0.74 6.55
CA MET A 238 5.64 -0.47 5.68
C MET A 238 5.43 1.03 5.48
N TRP A 239 5.71 1.82 6.53
CA TRP A 239 5.75 3.28 6.42
C TRP A 239 6.90 3.74 5.53
N GLU A 240 8.09 3.21 5.78
CA GLU A 240 9.29 3.57 5.01
C GLU A 240 9.14 3.22 3.53
N SER A 241 8.66 2.03 3.20
CA SER A 241 8.40 1.61 1.82
C SER A 241 7.36 2.50 1.15
N THR A 242 6.23 2.75 1.82
CA THR A 242 5.17 3.63 1.30
C THR A 242 5.68 5.05 1.06
N ARG A 243 6.33 5.65 2.05
CA ARG A 243 6.90 7.01 1.95
C ARG A 243 7.86 7.12 0.79
N VAL A 244 8.81 6.19 0.71
CA VAL A 244 9.85 6.21 -0.32
C VAL A 244 9.20 6.10 -1.69
N ASN A 245 8.22 5.22 -1.90
CA ASN A 245 7.53 5.07 -3.18
C ASN A 245 6.68 6.30 -3.55
N ASP A 246 5.90 6.84 -2.61
CA ASP A 246 5.03 8.01 -2.86
C ASP A 246 5.83 9.28 -3.17
N TYR A 247 7.05 9.42 -2.64
CA TYR A 247 7.96 10.52 -3.01
C TYR A 247 8.45 10.43 -4.47
N GLY A 248 8.20 9.31 -5.15
CA GLY A 248 8.42 9.19 -6.59
C GLY A 248 7.44 10.00 -7.43
N GLN A 249 6.34 10.47 -6.83
CA GLN A 249 5.27 11.18 -7.53
C GLN A 249 5.47 12.69 -7.40
N PRO A 250 5.53 13.46 -8.51
CA PRO A 250 5.75 14.91 -8.46
C PRO A 250 4.66 15.68 -7.71
N THR A 251 3.47 15.10 -7.56
CA THR A 251 2.32 15.71 -6.90
C THR A 251 2.27 15.46 -5.40
N THR A 252 3.17 14.61 -4.86
CA THR A 252 3.21 14.32 -3.43
C THR A 252 3.68 15.54 -2.65
N GLU A 253 2.93 15.89 -1.60
CA GLU A 253 3.41 16.78 -0.57
C GLU A 253 4.21 15.95 0.44
N PRO A 254 5.55 16.15 0.53
CA PRO A 254 6.38 15.36 1.42
C PRO A 254 6.12 15.74 2.89
N ILE A 255 6.62 14.91 3.80
CA ILE A 255 6.66 15.24 5.23
C ILE A 255 7.42 16.56 5.40
N LYS A 256 6.94 17.41 6.32
CA LYS A 256 7.59 18.69 6.65
C LYS A 256 9.09 18.48 6.93
N GLY A 257 9.93 19.16 6.15
CA GLY A 257 11.40 19.10 6.27
C GLY A 257 12.07 18.05 5.38
N GLU A 258 11.30 17.19 4.71
CA GLU A 258 11.79 16.26 3.69
C GLU A 258 11.56 16.79 2.27
N SER A 259 12.15 16.12 1.29
CA SER A 259 11.98 16.44 -0.13
C SER A 259 11.61 15.20 -0.93
N LEU A 260 11.08 15.41 -2.14
CA LEU A 260 10.79 14.32 -3.06
C LEU A 260 12.05 13.52 -3.46
N SER A 261 13.25 14.10 -3.34
CA SER A 261 14.50 13.37 -3.64
C SER A 261 14.90 12.38 -2.55
N SER A 262 14.31 12.46 -1.34
CA SER A 262 14.56 11.49 -0.28
C SER A 262 14.21 10.07 -0.75
N GLY A 263 15.15 9.14 -0.60
CA GLY A 263 14.97 7.75 -1.03
C GLY A 263 15.03 7.50 -2.55
N ALA A 264 15.49 8.46 -3.36
CA ALA A 264 15.50 8.32 -4.83
C ALA A 264 16.29 7.08 -5.32
N LEU A 265 17.45 6.77 -4.73
CA LEU A 265 18.23 5.59 -5.06
C LEU A 265 17.48 4.29 -4.73
N LEU A 266 16.84 4.24 -3.57
CA LEU A 266 16.04 3.08 -3.14
C LEU A 266 14.81 2.87 -4.04
N ARG A 267 14.14 3.96 -4.44
CA ARG A 267 13.07 3.90 -5.45
C ARG A 267 13.57 3.38 -6.79
N TRP A 268 14.69 3.92 -7.27
CA TRP A 268 15.30 3.48 -8.52
C TRP A 268 15.56 1.98 -8.48
N TYR A 269 16.20 1.50 -7.41
CA TYR A 269 16.46 0.09 -7.19
C TYR A 269 15.16 -0.74 -7.18
N SER A 270 14.16 -0.31 -6.42
CA SER A 270 12.88 -1.03 -6.28
C SER A 270 12.14 -1.17 -7.60
N ARG A 271 12.15 -0.13 -8.46
CA ARG A 271 11.58 -0.21 -9.82
C ARG A 271 12.30 -1.23 -10.69
N HIS A 272 13.62 -1.29 -10.62
CA HIS A 272 14.37 -2.28 -11.38
C HIS A 272 14.21 -3.70 -10.84
N LEU A 273 14.12 -3.87 -9.52
CA LEU A 273 13.79 -5.14 -8.89
C LEU A 273 12.41 -5.63 -9.35
N MET A 274 11.39 -4.76 -9.32
CA MET A 274 10.03 -5.09 -9.80
C MET A 274 10.01 -5.45 -11.30
N LYS A 275 10.81 -4.80 -12.15
CA LYS A 275 10.94 -5.20 -13.55
C LYS A 275 11.60 -6.59 -13.70
N LEU A 276 12.56 -6.92 -12.84
CA LEU A 276 13.28 -8.19 -12.86
C LEU A 276 12.39 -9.38 -12.43
N THR A 277 11.37 -9.17 -11.59
CA THR A 277 10.47 -10.25 -11.14
C THR A 277 9.71 -10.93 -12.29
N ALA A 278 9.56 -10.24 -13.43
CA ALA A 278 8.90 -10.82 -14.60
C ALA A 278 9.73 -11.94 -15.26
N THR A 279 11.05 -12.00 -15.01
CA THR A 279 11.94 -12.94 -15.71
C THR A 279 12.89 -13.71 -14.80
N ASP A 280 12.93 -13.40 -13.51
CA ASP A 280 13.86 -14.03 -12.55
C ASP A 280 13.11 -14.54 -11.31
N GLU A 281 13.09 -15.87 -11.13
CA GLU A 281 12.37 -16.52 -10.03
C GLU A 281 12.89 -16.10 -8.66
N LEU A 282 14.21 -15.88 -8.51
CA LEU A 282 14.78 -15.45 -7.24
C LEU A 282 14.33 -14.03 -6.88
N ALA A 283 14.33 -13.12 -7.85
CA ALA A 283 13.80 -11.77 -7.65
C ALA A 283 12.29 -11.79 -7.38
N ALA A 284 11.54 -12.59 -8.12
CA ALA A 284 10.09 -12.75 -7.93
C ALA A 284 9.76 -13.29 -6.54
N TRP A 285 10.48 -14.32 -6.09
CA TRP A 285 10.33 -14.88 -4.75
C TRP A 285 10.63 -13.86 -3.66
N ALA A 286 11.79 -13.19 -3.74
CA ALA A 286 12.19 -12.17 -2.76
C ALA A 286 11.21 -11.00 -2.70
N PHE A 287 10.68 -10.58 -3.85
CA PHE A 287 9.66 -9.52 -3.92
C PHE A 287 8.34 -9.99 -3.33
N TYR A 288 7.90 -11.21 -3.66
CA TYR A 288 6.66 -11.79 -3.14
C TYR A 288 6.69 -11.94 -1.62
N THR A 289 7.74 -12.55 -1.06
CA THR A 289 7.88 -12.77 0.39
C THR A 289 7.90 -11.44 1.15
N PHE A 290 8.57 -10.42 0.60
CA PHE A 290 8.55 -9.06 1.12
C PHE A 290 7.15 -8.44 1.07
N GLN A 291 6.46 -8.50 -0.07
CA GLN A 291 5.16 -7.84 -0.26
C GLN A 291 4.06 -8.45 0.61
N VAL A 292 4.02 -9.79 0.76
CA VAL A 292 3.10 -10.44 1.72
C VAL A 292 3.62 -10.34 3.17
N GLY A 293 4.86 -9.86 3.33
CA GLY A 293 5.64 -9.68 4.54
C GLY A 293 5.89 -10.97 5.32
N TYR A 294 5.96 -12.10 4.61
CA TYR A 294 6.49 -13.35 5.13
C TYR A 294 8.01 -13.24 5.35
N GLY A 295 8.69 -12.58 4.42
CA GLY A 295 10.13 -12.32 4.44
C GLY A 295 10.49 -10.94 4.98
N SER A 296 11.79 -10.72 5.13
CA SER A 296 12.34 -9.39 5.44
C SER A 296 12.61 -8.62 4.14
N GLY A 297 12.46 -7.29 4.18
CA GLY A 297 12.83 -6.43 3.04
C GLY A 297 14.31 -6.56 2.63
N ILE A 298 15.18 -7.08 3.52
CA ILE A 298 16.58 -7.33 3.20
C ILE A 298 16.78 -8.47 2.18
N GLU A 299 15.79 -9.36 2.01
CA GLU A 299 15.86 -10.43 1.00
C GLU A 299 15.95 -9.86 -0.42
N GLY A 300 15.25 -8.75 -0.67
CA GLY A 300 15.39 -8.00 -1.91
C GLY A 300 16.82 -7.50 -2.14
N PHE A 301 17.60 -7.28 -1.08
CA PHE A 301 19.00 -6.83 -1.13
C PHE A 301 20.02 -7.97 -1.07
N HIS A 302 19.60 -9.22 -1.26
CA HIS A 302 20.53 -10.33 -1.34
C HIS A 302 21.58 -10.07 -2.45
N PRO A 303 22.88 -10.31 -2.23
CA PRO A 303 23.94 -9.94 -3.17
C PRO A 303 23.70 -10.41 -4.61
N HIS A 304 23.18 -11.62 -4.80
CA HIS A 304 22.81 -12.13 -6.13
C HIS A 304 21.65 -11.35 -6.78
N VAL A 305 20.62 -10.97 -6.01
CA VAL A 305 19.50 -10.17 -6.53
C VAL A 305 20.00 -8.77 -6.91
N VAL A 306 20.79 -8.15 -6.05
CA VAL A 306 21.43 -6.84 -6.32
C VAL A 306 22.29 -6.90 -7.58
N ALA A 307 23.16 -7.90 -7.72
CA ALA A 307 24.00 -8.05 -8.90
C ALA A 307 23.17 -8.17 -10.18
N LYS A 308 22.09 -8.95 -10.17
CA LYS A 308 21.18 -9.09 -11.31
C LYS A 308 20.44 -7.79 -11.63
N VAL A 309 19.98 -7.05 -10.62
CA VAL A 309 19.32 -5.75 -10.79
C VAL A 309 20.27 -4.76 -11.45
N LEU A 310 21.50 -4.63 -10.94
CA LEU A 310 22.51 -3.74 -11.49
C LEU A 310 22.89 -4.15 -12.92
N TRP A 311 23.11 -5.45 -13.16
CA TRP A 311 23.42 -5.97 -14.49
C TRP A 311 22.33 -5.61 -15.51
N ASN A 312 21.06 -5.88 -15.20
CA ASN A 312 19.94 -5.57 -16.09
C ASN A 312 19.75 -4.06 -16.30
N ALA A 313 19.94 -3.26 -15.25
CA ALA A 313 19.81 -1.81 -15.34
C ALA A 313 20.87 -1.17 -16.25
N PHE A 314 22.11 -1.65 -16.22
CA PHE A 314 23.22 -1.07 -17.01
C PHE A 314 23.39 -1.68 -18.40
N THR A 315 23.06 -2.96 -18.59
CA THR A 315 23.22 -3.64 -19.89
C THR A 315 21.97 -3.53 -20.77
N GLY A 316 20.84 -3.09 -20.21
CA GLY A 316 19.57 -3.06 -20.93
C GLY A 316 19.04 -4.45 -21.30
N HIS A 317 19.61 -5.52 -20.72
CA HIS A 317 19.28 -6.91 -21.03
C HIS A 317 17.94 -7.36 -20.41
N TRP A 318 16.91 -6.52 -20.52
CA TRP A 318 15.52 -6.90 -20.31
C TRP A 318 15.14 -7.81 -21.47
N ARG A 319 15.36 -9.13 -21.33
CA ARG A 319 15.15 -10.12 -22.41
C ARG A 319 13.89 -9.79 -23.22
N SER A 320 14.11 -9.32 -24.44
CA SER A 320 13.10 -8.92 -25.44
C SER A 320 12.28 -10.09 -25.99
N ASP A 321 12.55 -11.31 -25.53
CA ASP A 321 12.07 -12.55 -26.15
C ASP A 321 10.70 -13.04 -25.62
N MET A 322 10.07 -12.32 -24.68
CA MET A 322 8.77 -12.72 -24.12
C MET A 322 7.58 -11.83 -24.50
N LEU A 323 7.79 -10.75 -25.27
CA LEU A 323 6.67 -9.95 -25.82
C LEU A 323 6.07 -10.55 -27.12
N ARG A 324 6.34 -11.83 -27.39
CA ARG A 324 5.91 -12.55 -28.60
C ARG A 324 5.20 -13.89 -28.32
N LYS A 325 4.65 -14.10 -27.13
CA LYS A 325 3.80 -15.26 -26.89
C LYS A 325 2.43 -14.84 -26.41
#